data_AF-A0AAU5Q5I6-F1
#
_entry.id   AF-A0AAU5Q5I6-F1
#
_cell.length_a   1.000
_cell.length_b   1.000
_cell.length_c   1.000
_cell.angle_alpha   90.00
_cell.angle_beta   90.00
_cell.angle_gamma   90.00
#
_symmetry.space_group_name_H-M   'P 1'
#
loop_
_entity.id
_entity.type
_entity.pdbx_description
1 polymer ?
#
loop_
_entity_poly.entity_id
_entity_poly.type
_entity_poly.pdbx_seq_one_letter_code
_entity_poly.pdbx_strand_id
1 'polypeptide(L)'
;MFRTTLGSSGRALLVAAMAVALVGCGGDGKESAKPKPKPTPKAERTNGPGSYQPPNRLCDVIDFSELATAVGPLRGKAASRETGADPAKGSGSECKQFLGNGTDRYARAVVHCTALAQVGEAIRMHEYAKESAVADKNGTVAVPGVGRQAFRFVSAEKGVWKDDLRMIVRDSNLDCEIHVQSGHPRDERTMDARDMDIAFAAMGDTLKDLLPKLA
;
A
#
# COMPACT_ATOMS: atom_id res chain seq x y z
N MET A 1 31.21 -53.89 2.92
CA MET A 1 31.69 -53.33 4.20
C MET A 1 30.47 -52.79 4.93
N PHE A 2 29.77 -53.60 5.71
CA PHE A 2 29.93 -53.81 7.16
C PHE A 2 29.83 -52.55 8.03
N ARG A 3 28.82 -52.61 8.93
CA ARG A 3 28.71 -52.06 10.29
C ARG A 3 28.28 -50.61 10.52
N THR A 4 26.98 -50.48 10.84
CA THR A 4 26.40 -49.99 12.11
C THR A 4 27.32 -49.35 13.17
N THR A 5 26.86 -48.24 13.76
CA THR A 5 26.67 -48.08 15.22
C THR A 5 25.65 -46.98 15.56
N LEU A 6 24.64 -47.36 16.35
CA LEU A 6 23.83 -46.51 17.22
C LEU A 6 24.63 -46.11 18.47
N GLY A 7 24.28 -44.97 19.07
CA GLY A 7 24.51 -44.62 20.48
C GLY A 7 23.97 -43.20 20.72
N SER A 8 22.80 -42.97 21.33
CA SER A 8 22.40 -43.21 22.72
C SER A 8 23.38 -42.66 23.75
N SER A 9 22.95 -41.59 24.44
CA SER A 9 23.32 -41.06 25.78
C SER A 9 23.21 -39.54 25.69
N GLY A 10 22.59 -38.78 26.56
CA GLY A 10 22.13 -39.00 27.92
C GLY A 10 21.88 -37.59 28.49
N ARG A 11 20.91 -37.51 29.40
CA ARG A 11 20.44 -36.29 30.07
C ARG A 11 21.57 -35.47 30.71
N ALA A 12 21.42 -34.14 30.72
CA ALA A 12 21.74 -33.31 31.88
C ALA A 12 20.98 -31.98 31.81
N LEU A 13 20.04 -31.79 32.76
CA LEU A 13 19.58 -30.46 33.16
C LEU A 13 20.80 -29.69 33.68
N LEU A 14 20.92 -28.43 33.29
CA LEU A 14 21.64 -27.43 34.06
C LEU A 14 20.72 -26.22 34.24
N VAL A 15 20.00 -26.27 35.36
CA VAL A 15 19.38 -25.12 36.00
C VAL A 15 20.51 -24.32 36.63
N ALA A 16 20.82 -23.17 36.04
CA ALA A 16 21.62 -22.15 36.70
C ALA A 16 20.68 -21.03 37.15
N ALA A 17 20.18 -21.17 38.38
CA ALA A 17 19.58 -20.08 39.12
C ALA A 17 20.70 -19.10 39.52
N MET A 18 20.66 -17.88 38.99
CA MET A 18 21.33 -16.75 39.61
C MET A 18 20.27 -15.84 40.23
N ALA A 19 19.97 -16.15 41.49
CA ALA A 19 19.44 -15.17 42.42
C ALA A 19 20.60 -14.25 42.82
N VAL A 20 20.60 -13.02 42.32
CA VAL A 20 21.41 -11.95 42.91
C VAL A 20 20.48 -11.18 43.84
N ALA A 21 20.70 -11.37 45.14
CA ALA A 21 20.10 -10.57 46.19
C ALA A 21 20.59 -9.12 46.06
N LEU A 22 19.67 -8.20 45.77
CA LEU A 22 19.86 -6.77 45.93
C LEU A 22 19.76 -6.46 47.43
N VAL A 23 20.89 -6.11 48.04
CA VAL A 23 20.95 -5.33 49.28
C VAL A 23 21.22 -3.88 48.86
N GLY A 24 20.45 -2.94 49.44
CA GLY A 24 20.45 -1.50 49.12
C GLY A 24 21.80 -0.80 49.37
N CYS A 25 21.97 0.51 49.16
CA CYS A 25 21.04 1.64 49.24
C CYS A 25 21.79 2.90 48.70
N GLY A 26 21.10 3.87 48.07
CA GLY A 26 21.61 5.25 47.87
C GLY A 26 21.62 5.76 46.42
N GLY A 27 20.83 6.81 46.12
CA GLY A 27 20.61 7.45 44.80
C GLY A 27 21.84 8.10 44.16
N ASP A 28 21.83 8.63 42.93
CA ASP A 28 20.78 9.32 42.17
C ASP A 28 20.71 8.81 40.71
N GLY A 29 19.53 8.34 40.29
CA GLY A 29 19.29 7.85 38.93
C GLY A 29 18.88 8.96 37.96
N LYS A 30 19.78 9.37 37.07
CA LYS A 30 19.37 9.94 35.77
C LYS A 30 19.00 8.80 34.84
N GLU A 31 17.75 8.34 34.98
CA GLU A 31 17.13 7.44 34.01
C GLU A 31 16.92 8.24 32.72
N SER A 32 17.69 7.89 31.67
CA SER A 32 17.51 8.42 30.33
C SER A 32 16.07 8.21 29.91
N ALA A 33 15.31 9.32 29.86
CA ALA A 33 13.91 9.32 29.48
C ALA A 33 13.74 8.65 28.12
N LYS A 34 13.08 7.48 28.10
CA LYS A 34 12.55 6.90 26.86
C LYS A 34 11.72 7.99 26.17
N PRO A 35 11.93 8.26 24.87
CA PRO A 35 11.12 9.23 24.15
C PRO A 35 9.65 8.81 24.28
N LYS A 36 8.83 9.73 24.80
CA LYS A 36 7.39 9.53 24.91
C LYS A 36 6.85 9.13 23.52
N PRO A 37 6.01 8.09 23.42
CA PRO A 37 5.30 7.81 22.18
C PRO A 37 4.58 9.08 21.74
N LYS A 38 4.79 9.50 20.47
CA LYS A 38 4.03 10.60 19.87
C LYS A 38 2.54 10.32 20.10
N PRO A 39 1.72 11.32 20.48
CA PRO A 39 0.29 11.13 20.59
C PRO A 39 -0.23 10.55 19.27
N THR A 40 -0.89 9.40 19.33
CA THR A 40 -1.64 8.89 18.18
C THR A 40 -2.62 9.99 17.78
N PRO A 41 -2.61 10.46 16.51
CA PRO A 41 -3.59 11.42 16.05
C PRO A 41 -4.98 10.92 16.44
N LYS A 42 -5.77 11.76 17.13
CA LYS A 42 -7.17 11.42 17.38
C LYS A 42 -7.82 11.18 16.03
N ALA A 43 -8.50 10.05 15.88
CA ALA A 43 -9.24 9.75 14.67
C ALA A 43 -10.18 10.93 14.37
N GLU A 44 -9.89 11.68 13.31
CA GLU A 44 -10.81 12.70 12.82
C GLU A 44 -12.09 12.00 12.36
N ARG A 45 -13.24 12.57 12.70
CA ARG A 45 -14.53 12.12 12.16
C ARG A 45 -14.45 12.16 10.63
N THR A 46 -14.56 11.00 10.00
CA THR A 46 -14.60 10.90 8.54
C THR A 46 -16.03 11.20 8.04
N ASN A 47 -16.14 11.74 6.83
CA ASN A 47 -17.44 12.04 6.19
C ASN A 47 -17.94 10.81 5.41
N GLY A 48 -17.20 9.69 5.44
CA GLY A 48 -17.64 8.37 4.96
C GLY A 48 -18.33 7.57 6.07
N PRO A 49 -18.60 6.26 5.88
CA PRO A 49 -19.40 5.42 6.78
C PRO A 49 -18.81 5.21 8.20
N GLY A 50 -17.71 5.89 8.54
CA GLY A 50 -16.96 5.69 9.77
C GLY A 50 -15.99 4.51 9.69
N SER A 51 -16.38 3.38 9.09
CA SER A 51 -15.48 2.22 8.87
C SER A 51 -15.89 1.42 7.64
N TYR A 52 -14.99 1.31 6.66
CA TYR A 52 -15.08 0.41 5.53
C TYR A 52 -14.91 -1.04 5.99
N GLN A 53 -15.64 -1.96 5.35
CA GLN A 53 -15.36 -3.39 5.42
C GLN A 53 -14.24 -3.76 4.45
N PRO A 54 -13.44 -4.81 4.74
CA PRO A 54 -12.45 -5.31 3.81
C PRO A 54 -13.05 -5.64 2.44
N PRO A 55 -12.59 -5.00 1.35
CA PRO A 55 -13.08 -5.32 0.03
C PRO A 55 -12.54 -6.69 -0.39
N ASN A 56 -13.40 -7.67 -0.69
CA ASN A 56 -13.01 -9.00 -1.17
C ASN A 56 -13.17 -9.17 -2.70
N ARG A 57 -13.83 -8.24 -3.38
CA ARG A 57 -14.13 -8.31 -4.82
C ARG A 57 -14.07 -6.95 -5.52
N LEU A 58 -12.91 -6.28 -5.45
CA LEU A 58 -12.74 -4.98 -6.13
C LEU A 58 -13.11 -5.02 -7.63
N CYS A 59 -12.77 -6.08 -8.35
CA CYS A 59 -13.06 -6.18 -9.78
C CYS A 59 -14.55 -6.18 -10.14
N ASP A 60 -15.45 -6.49 -9.20
CA ASP A 60 -16.88 -6.53 -9.45
C ASP A 60 -17.50 -5.12 -9.43
N VAL A 61 -16.81 -4.13 -8.84
CA VAL A 61 -17.36 -2.80 -8.57
C VAL A 61 -16.58 -1.65 -9.20
N ILE A 62 -15.31 -1.88 -9.53
CA ILE A 62 -14.46 -0.88 -10.20
C ILE A 62 -14.83 -0.75 -11.68
N ASP A 63 -14.90 0.49 -12.15
CA ASP A 63 -14.98 0.80 -13.58
C ASP A 63 -13.65 1.39 -14.09
N PHE A 64 -13.07 0.74 -15.09
CA PHE A 64 -11.84 1.19 -15.76
C PHE A 64 -12.12 1.98 -17.05
N SER A 65 -13.36 2.33 -17.36
CA SER A 65 -13.76 3.02 -18.61
C SER A 65 -13.05 4.37 -18.81
N GLU A 66 -12.93 5.19 -17.76
CA GLU A 66 -12.20 6.46 -17.81
C GLU A 66 -10.71 6.24 -18.12
N LEU A 67 -10.10 5.25 -17.46
CA LEU A 67 -8.71 4.86 -17.74
C LEU A 67 -8.54 4.28 -19.15
N ALA A 68 -9.53 3.56 -19.65
CA ALA A 68 -9.51 3.04 -21.02
C ALA A 68 -9.49 4.18 -22.05
N THR A 69 -10.19 5.27 -21.75
CA THR A 69 -10.23 6.48 -22.58
C THR A 69 -8.93 7.27 -22.50
N ALA A 70 -8.37 7.40 -21.30
CA ALA A 70 -7.17 8.17 -21.04
C ALA A 70 -5.87 7.50 -21.52
N VAL A 71 -5.75 6.18 -21.34
CA VAL A 71 -4.49 5.44 -21.50
C VAL A 71 -4.54 4.48 -22.68
N GLY A 72 -5.71 3.88 -22.92
CA GLY A 72 -5.95 3.01 -24.06
C GLY A 72 -6.89 1.83 -23.76
N PRO A 73 -7.42 1.17 -24.80
CA PRO A 73 -8.57 0.26 -24.67
C PRO A 73 -8.30 -0.92 -23.73
N LEU A 74 -9.33 -1.38 -23.02
CA LEU A 74 -9.24 -2.55 -22.14
C LEU A 74 -8.82 -3.82 -22.92
N ARG A 75 -7.98 -4.65 -22.30
CA ARG A 75 -7.51 -5.92 -22.85
C ARG A 75 -7.77 -7.06 -21.88
N GLY A 76 -8.49 -8.08 -22.35
CA GLY A 76 -8.83 -9.24 -21.55
C GLY A 76 -9.76 -8.91 -20.38
N LYS A 77 -9.97 -9.89 -19.51
CA LYS A 77 -10.75 -9.72 -18.28
C LYS A 77 -9.86 -9.18 -17.17
N ALA A 78 -10.43 -8.34 -16.31
CA ALA A 78 -9.78 -7.95 -15.08
C ALA A 78 -9.51 -9.18 -14.20
N ALA A 79 -8.38 -9.16 -13.48
CA ALA A 79 -7.97 -10.22 -12.57
C ALA A 79 -8.03 -9.72 -11.12
N SER A 80 -8.75 -10.45 -10.28
CA SER A 80 -8.88 -10.16 -8.84
C SER A 80 -7.88 -10.96 -8.02
N ARG A 81 -7.38 -10.38 -6.94
CA ARG A 81 -6.60 -11.07 -5.90
C ARG A 81 -6.97 -10.53 -4.53
N GLU A 82 -7.14 -11.39 -3.54
CA GLU A 82 -7.22 -10.94 -2.14
C GLU A 82 -5.86 -10.41 -1.67
N THR A 83 -5.88 -9.44 -0.76
CA THR A 83 -4.69 -8.78 -0.22
C THR A 83 -4.83 -8.59 1.29
N GLY A 84 -3.69 -8.45 1.97
CA GLY A 84 -3.60 -8.50 3.42
C GLY A 84 -3.46 -9.94 3.93
N ALA A 85 -2.42 -10.19 4.72
CA ALA A 85 -2.13 -11.52 5.27
C ALA A 85 -2.79 -11.75 6.65
N ASP A 86 -3.27 -10.69 7.29
CA ASP A 86 -3.79 -10.72 8.66
C ASP A 86 -5.07 -9.87 8.76
N PRO A 87 -6.27 -10.51 8.67
CA PRO A 87 -7.55 -9.82 8.79
C PRO A 87 -7.75 -9.07 10.11
N ALA A 88 -6.98 -9.40 11.17
CA ALA A 88 -7.05 -8.67 12.43
C ALA A 88 -6.38 -7.28 12.37
N LYS A 89 -5.53 -7.05 11.36
CA LYS A 89 -4.85 -5.75 11.13
C LYS A 89 -5.42 -5.02 9.93
N GLY A 90 -5.68 -5.75 8.85
CA GLY A 90 -6.30 -5.21 7.66
C GLY A 90 -6.40 -6.25 6.56
N SER A 91 -7.43 -6.10 5.74
CA SER A 91 -7.67 -6.97 4.60
C SER A 91 -8.21 -6.13 3.43
N GLY A 92 -7.99 -6.63 2.23
CA GLY A 92 -8.31 -5.92 1.01
C GLY A 92 -8.38 -6.81 -0.20
N SER A 93 -8.51 -6.19 -1.35
CA SER A 93 -8.30 -6.87 -2.63
C SER A 93 -7.57 -5.96 -3.61
N GLU A 94 -7.05 -6.59 -4.64
CA GLU A 94 -6.43 -5.98 -5.80
C GLU A 94 -7.27 -6.34 -7.03
N CYS A 95 -7.52 -5.36 -7.89
CA CYS A 95 -8.03 -5.58 -9.23
C CYS A 95 -7.02 -5.10 -10.27
N LYS A 96 -6.65 -5.98 -11.18
CA LYS A 96 -5.68 -5.73 -12.26
C LYS A 96 -6.37 -5.76 -13.61
N GLN A 97 -6.25 -4.68 -14.37
CA GLN A 97 -6.78 -4.57 -15.72
C GLN A 97 -5.65 -4.27 -16.70
N PHE A 98 -5.52 -5.08 -17.75
CA PHE A 98 -4.60 -4.77 -18.85
C PHE A 98 -5.21 -3.76 -19.81
N LEU A 99 -4.36 -2.89 -20.35
CA LEU A 99 -4.71 -1.81 -21.26
C LEU A 99 -3.91 -1.99 -22.56
N GLY A 100 -4.49 -1.59 -23.69
CA GLY A 100 -3.83 -1.58 -24.98
C GLY A 100 -3.15 -0.24 -25.20
N ASN A 101 -1.85 -0.24 -25.45
CA ASN A 101 -1.07 0.98 -25.72
C ASN A 101 -0.57 1.06 -27.18
N GLY A 102 -1.17 0.27 -28.08
CA GLY A 102 -0.73 0.16 -29.48
C GLY A 102 0.51 -0.73 -29.68
N THR A 103 1.01 -1.41 -28.65
CA THR A 103 2.12 -2.38 -28.72
C THR A 103 1.74 -3.74 -28.13
N ASP A 104 2.56 -4.76 -28.37
CA ASP A 104 2.43 -6.09 -27.75
C ASP A 104 2.87 -6.12 -26.27
N ARG A 105 3.33 -4.99 -25.73
CA ARG A 105 3.70 -4.85 -24.32
C ARG A 105 2.51 -4.35 -23.53
N TYR A 106 2.18 -5.09 -22.48
CA TYR A 106 0.97 -4.85 -21.72
C TYR A 106 1.11 -3.63 -20.80
N ALA A 107 0.46 -2.52 -21.17
CA ALA A 107 0.07 -1.49 -20.22
C ALA A 107 -0.92 -2.09 -19.21
N ARG A 108 -0.97 -1.56 -17.99
CA ARG A 108 -1.91 -2.03 -16.97
C ARG A 108 -2.30 -0.94 -15.99
N ALA A 109 -3.51 -1.05 -15.49
CA ALA A 109 -3.97 -0.39 -14.29
C ALA A 109 -4.12 -1.44 -13.18
N VAL A 110 -3.70 -1.09 -11.96
CA VAL A 110 -3.89 -1.92 -10.78
C VAL A 110 -4.49 -1.03 -9.70
N VAL A 111 -5.61 -1.46 -9.13
CA VAL A 111 -6.18 -0.85 -7.93
C VAL A 111 -6.10 -1.83 -6.79
N HIS A 112 -5.55 -1.39 -5.68
CA HIS A 112 -5.43 -2.15 -4.46
C HIS A 112 -6.03 -1.33 -3.33
N CYS A 113 -7.03 -1.86 -2.63
CA CYS A 113 -7.66 -1.20 -1.50
C CYS A 113 -7.60 -2.10 -0.28
N THR A 114 -7.11 -1.57 0.84
CA THR A 114 -7.03 -2.25 2.14
C THR A 114 -7.84 -1.48 3.17
N ALA A 115 -8.80 -2.15 3.80
CA ALA A 115 -9.46 -1.64 5.00
C ALA A 115 -8.66 -2.10 6.23
N LEU A 116 -8.15 -1.15 6.99
CA LEU A 116 -7.43 -1.38 8.23
C LEU A 116 -8.40 -1.47 9.41
N ALA A 117 -8.01 -2.17 10.47
CA ALA A 117 -8.86 -2.35 11.65
C ALA A 117 -9.16 -1.03 12.38
N GLN A 118 -8.27 -0.04 12.26
CA GLN A 118 -8.37 1.24 12.96
C GLN A 118 -8.07 2.42 12.05
N VAL A 119 -8.87 3.48 12.12
CA VAL A 119 -8.67 4.73 11.36
C VAL A 119 -7.28 5.35 11.63
N GLY A 120 -6.83 5.31 12.89
CA GLY A 120 -5.51 5.84 13.25
C GLY A 120 -4.34 5.08 12.60
N GLU A 121 -4.54 3.79 12.28
CA GLU A 121 -3.54 3.02 11.53
C GLU A 121 -3.52 3.42 10.06
N ALA A 122 -4.69 3.62 9.44
CA ALA A 122 -4.79 4.12 8.07
C ALA A 122 -4.15 5.50 7.90
N ILE A 123 -4.33 6.40 8.87
CA ILE A 123 -3.64 7.71 8.86
C ILE A 123 -2.12 7.53 8.87
N ARG A 124 -1.58 6.69 9.77
CA ARG A 124 -0.13 6.45 9.85
C ARG A 124 0.44 5.80 8.60
N MET A 125 -0.28 4.81 8.04
CA MET A 125 0.14 4.11 6.83
C MET A 125 0.15 5.06 5.63
N HIS A 126 -0.86 5.92 5.50
CA HIS A 126 -0.93 6.91 4.43
C HIS A 126 0.21 7.94 4.50
N GLU A 127 0.50 8.48 5.68
CA GLU A 127 1.64 9.41 5.87
C GLU A 127 2.98 8.69 5.62
N TYR A 128 3.14 7.47 6.11
CA TYR A 128 4.33 6.67 5.82
C TYR A 128 4.50 6.40 4.32
N ALA A 129 3.43 6.06 3.61
CA ALA A 129 3.47 5.86 2.16
C ALA A 129 3.87 7.14 1.42
N LYS A 130 3.40 8.29 1.87
CA LYS A 130 3.78 9.60 1.31
C LYS A 130 5.25 9.93 1.57
N GLU A 131 5.75 9.70 2.78
CA GLU A 131 7.15 9.96 3.18
C GLU A 131 8.14 8.99 2.52
N SER A 132 7.75 7.74 2.33
CA SER A 132 8.59 6.69 1.74
C SER A 132 8.42 6.53 0.23
N ALA A 133 7.56 7.33 -0.40
CA ALA A 133 7.33 7.31 -1.83
C ALA A 133 8.64 7.51 -2.60
N VAL A 134 9.00 6.54 -3.44
CA VAL A 134 10.13 6.61 -4.36
C VAL A 134 9.69 7.40 -5.60
N ALA A 135 9.44 8.69 -5.43
CA ALA A 135 8.98 9.59 -6.47
C ALA A 135 10.13 10.10 -7.34
N ASP A 136 9.82 10.48 -8.57
CA ASP A 136 10.73 11.19 -9.46
C ASP A 136 11.12 12.57 -8.91
N LYS A 137 11.84 13.36 -9.72
CA LYS A 137 12.30 14.71 -9.33
C LYS A 137 11.19 15.68 -8.92
N ASN A 138 9.92 15.39 -9.25
CA ASN A 138 8.78 16.26 -8.93
C ASN A 138 8.15 15.91 -7.57
N GLY A 139 8.54 14.79 -6.94
CA GLY A 139 8.05 14.40 -5.63
C GLY A 139 6.56 14.00 -5.63
N THR A 140 5.94 14.08 -4.45
CA THR A 140 4.50 13.82 -4.28
C THR A 140 3.69 15.11 -4.39
N VAL A 141 2.52 15.02 -5.01
CA VAL A 141 1.59 16.14 -5.22
C VAL A 141 0.25 15.80 -4.57
N ALA A 142 -0.26 16.68 -3.71
CA ALA A 142 -1.58 16.51 -3.10
C ALA A 142 -2.71 16.58 -4.15
N VAL A 143 -3.72 15.73 -4.02
CA VAL A 143 -4.87 15.67 -4.94
C VAL A 143 -6.15 15.98 -4.14
N PRO A 144 -6.72 17.18 -4.26
CA PRO A 144 -7.95 17.51 -3.55
C PRO A 144 -9.16 16.79 -4.15
N GLY A 145 -10.16 16.50 -3.31
CA GLY A 145 -11.46 16.00 -3.76
C GLY A 145 -11.53 14.50 -4.10
N VAL A 146 -10.51 13.72 -3.73
CA VAL A 146 -10.53 12.24 -3.78
C VAL A 146 -10.31 11.71 -2.37
N GLY A 147 -11.33 11.03 -1.81
CA GLY A 147 -11.31 10.61 -0.41
C GLY A 147 -11.11 11.79 0.56
N ARG A 148 -10.43 11.52 1.69
CA ARG A 148 -10.07 12.54 2.69
C ARG A 148 -8.67 13.08 2.51
N GLN A 149 -7.74 12.22 2.12
CA GLN A 149 -6.37 12.57 1.80
C GLN A 149 -6.00 11.80 0.54
N ALA A 150 -5.38 12.47 -0.40
CA ALA A 150 -4.84 11.83 -1.58
C ALA A 150 -3.57 12.53 -2.03
N PHE A 151 -2.65 11.75 -2.58
CA PHE A 151 -1.49 12.26 -3.27
C PHE A 151 -1.17 11.39 -4.48
N ARG A 152 -0.52 12.01 -5.46
CA ARG A 152 -0.05 11.38 -6.68
C ARG A 152 1.45 11.58 -6.86
N PHE A 153 2.11 10.68 -7.56
CA PHE A 153 3.50 10.82 -7.96
C PHE A 153 3.81 9.94 -9.17
N VAL A 154 4.88 10.28 -9.88
CA VAL A 154 5.51 9.38 -10.86
C VAL A 154 6.60 8.63 -10.13
N SER A 155 6.63 7.31 -10.23
CA SER A 155 7.69 6.48 -9.62
C SER A 155 9.05 6.78 -10.26
N ALA A 156 10.11 6.85 -9.45
CA ALA A 156 11.49 6.94 -9.96
C ALA A 156 12.05 5.60 -10.46
N GLU A 157 11.20 4.58 -10.59
CA GLU A 157 11.57 3.29 -11.18
C GLU A 157 12.15 3.46 -12.59
N LYS A 158 13.18 2.66 -12.89
CA LYS A 158 13.86 2.68 -14.19
C LYS A 158 13.42 1.51 -15.05
N GLY A 159 13.58 1.66 -16.37
CA GLY A 159 13.34 0.58 -17.33
C GLY A 159 11.99 0.72 -18.03
N VAL A 160 11.32 -0.41 -18.29
CA VAL A 160 10.06 -0.45 -19.05
C VAL A 160 8.87 0.14 -18.28
N TRP A 161 9.07 0.49 -17.00
CA TRP A 161 8.08 1.09 -16.10
C TRP A 161 8.43 2.53 -15.71
N LYS A 162 9.22 3.24 -16.53
CA LYS A 162 9.65 4.63 -16.28
C LYS A 162 8.50 5.63 -16.09
N ASP A 163 7.31 5.30 -16.59
CA ASP A 163 6.09 6.10 -16.43
C ASP A 163 5.06 5.31 -15.58
N ASP A 164 5.49 4.84 -14.41
CA ASP A 164 4.62 4.23 -13.41
C ASP A 164 3.96 5.34 -12.57
N LEU A 165 2.75 5.71 -12.97
CA LEU A 165 1.94 6.73 -12.31
C LEU A 165 1.25 6.11 -11.11
N ARG A 166 1.33 6.76 -9.94
CA ARG A 166 0.71 6.27 -8.70
C ARG A 166 -0.14 7.34 -8.05
N MET A 167 -1.29 6.93 -7.53
CA MET A 167 -2.13 7.75 -6.67
C MET A 167 -2.57 6.91 -5.47
N ILE A 168 -2.37 7.45 -4.29
CA ILE A 168 -2.75 6.82 -3.02
C ILE A 168 -3.80 7.71 -2.37
N VAL A 169 -4.90 7.10 -1.94
CA VAL A 169 -6.05 7.76 -1.34
C VAL A 169 -6.40 7.08 -0.03
N ARG A 170 -6.60 7.88 1.01
CA ARG A 170 -7.19 7.45 2.25
C ARG A 170 -8.58 8.04 2.42
N ASP A 171 -9.54 7.21 2.79
CA ASP A 171 -10.80 7.62 3.40
C ASP A 171 -11.12 6.72 4.61
N SER A 172 -11.40 7.34 5.75
CA SER A 172 -11.53 6.64 7.03
C SER A 172 -10.40 5.64 7.31
N ASN A 173 -10.73 4.37 7.51
CA ASN A 173 -9.82 3.25 7.70
C ASN A 173 -9.40 2.57 6.39
N LEU A 174 -9.84 3.05 5.23
CA LEU A 174 -9.49 2.53 3.91
C LEU A 174 -8.29 3.30 3.35
N ASP A 175 -7.33 2.56 2.80
CA ASP A 175 -6.26 3.08 1.96
C ASP A 175 -6.31 2.36 0.60
N CYS A 176 -6.38 3.13 -0.48
CA CYS A 176 -6.46 2.65 -1.85
C CYS A 176 -5.28 3.22 -2.66
N GLU A 177 -4.50 2.35 -3.28
CA GLU A 177 -3.52 2.70 -4.30
C GLU A 177 -4.10 2.35 -5.67
N ILE A 178 -4.05 3.30 -6.60
CA ILE A 178 -4.13 3.00 -8.02
C ILE A 178 -2.80 3.33 -8.66
N HIS A 179 -2.27 2.40 -9.46
CA HIS A 179 -1.15 2.69 -10.33
C HIS A 179 -1.44 2.32 -11.78
N VAL A 180 -0.89 3.12 -12.69
CA VAL A 180 -1.01 2.96 -14.13
C VAL A 180 0.38 2.88 -14.72
N GLN A 181 0.61 1.83 -15.48
CA GLN A 181 1.85 1.57 -16.17
C GLN A 181 1.58 1.60 -17.67
N SER A 182 2.19 2.56 -18.37
CA SER A 182 2.02 2.74 -19.82
C SER A 182 2.65 1.65 -20.68
N GLY A 183 3.60 0.88 -20.15
CA GLY A 183 4.21 -0.26 -20.84
C GLY A 183 4.98 0.10 -22.12
N HIS A 184 5.66 1.24 -22.16
CA HIS A 184 6.44 1.64 -23.33
C HIS A 184 7.79 0.91 -23.44
N PRO A 185 8.29 0.59 -24.66
CA PRO A 185 9.68 0.19 -24.86
C PRO A 185 10.64 1.23 -24.25
N ARG A 186 11.85 0.81 -23.86
CA ARG A 186 12.86 1.70 -23.24
C ARG A 186 13.10 2.99 -24.07
N ASP A 187 12.87 2.90 -25.38
CA ASP A 187 13.40 3.82 -26.39
C ASP A 187 12.30 4.59 -27.14
N GLU A 188 11.02 4.27 -26.94
CA GLU A 188 9.88 4.82 -27.69
C GLU A 188 8.85 5.40 -26.72
N ARG A 189 8.63 6.72 -26.82
CA ARG A 189 7.67 7.55 -26.05
C ARG A 189 7.60 7.28 -24.55
N THR A 190 8.15 8.19 -23.74
CA THR A 190 7.56 8.46 -22.42
C THR A 190 6.17 9.05 -22.60
N MET A 191 5.23 8.81 -21.68
CA MET A 191 4.05 9.69 -21.58
C MET A 191 4.54 11.14 -21.47
N ASP A 192 3.99 12.05 -22.28
CA ASP A 192 4.29 13.47 -22.09
C ASP A 192 3.53 14.03 -20.88
N ALA A 193 3.83 15.27 -20.48
CA ALA A 193 3.21 15.87 -19.31
C ALA A 193 1.67 15.96 -19.41
N ARG A 194 1.15 16.16 -20.62
CA ARG A 194 -0.29 16.25 -20.85
C ARG A 194 -0.94 14.87 -20.72
N ASP A 195 -0.34 13.85 -21.32
CA ASP A 195 -0.81 12.47 -21.21
C ASP A 195 -0.82 12.00 -19.74
N MET A 196 0.23 12.35 -18.98
CA MET A 196 0.29 12.06 -17.54
C MET A 196 -0.82 12.76 -16.76
N ASP A 197 -1.10 14.04 -17.03
CA ASP A 197 -2.18 14.76 -16.35
C ASP A 197 -3.57 14.19 -16.68
N ILE A 198 -3.80 13.78 -17.93
CA ILE A 198 -5.03 13.09 -18.34
C ILE A 198 -5.17 11.74 -17.61
N ALA A 199 -4.10 10.95 -17.56
CA ALA A 199 -4.11 9.67 -16.85
C ALA A 199 -4.35 9.84 -15.34
N PHE A 200 -3.72 10.83 -14.70
CA PHE A 200 -3.95 11.12 -13.28
C PHE A 200 -5.36 11.62 -12.99
N ALA A 201 -5.96 12.41 -13.88
CA ALA A 201 -7.36 12.81 -13.76
C ALA A 201 -8.27 11.57 -13.80
N ALA A 202 -8.08 10.69 -14.78
CA ALA A 202 -8.82 9.43 -14.90
C ALA A 202 -8.64 8.53 -13.67
N MET A 203 -7.42 8.41 -13.13
CA MET A 203 -7.15 7.68 -11.88
C MET A 203 -7.97 8.26 -10.71
N GLY A 204 -8.00 9.59 -10.60
CA GLY A 204 -8.78 10.28 -9.57
C GLY A 204 -10.29 10.04 -9.71
N ASP A 205 -10.82 10.08 -10.94
CA ASP A 205 -12.24 9.86 -11.19
C ASP A 205 -12.64 8.40 -11.00
N THR A 206 -11.80 7.43 -11.41
CA THR A 206 -11.99 6.00 -11.07
C THR A 206 -12.08 5.80 -9.55
N LEU A 207 -11.22 6.45 -8.76
CA LEU A 207 -11.27 6.34 -7.31
C LEU A 207 -12.47 7.05 -6.69
N LYS A 208 -12.89 8.22 -7.21
CA LYS A 208 -14.10 8.91 -6.74
C LYS A 208 -15.36 8.09 -6.98
N ASP A 209 -15.45 7.37 -8.09
CA ASP A 209 -16.55 6.46 -8.40
C ASP A 209 -16.50 5.18 -7.55
N LEU A 210 -15.30 4.64 -7.31
CA LEU A 210 -15.10 3.42 -6.53
C LEU A 210 -15.42 3.60 -5.04
N LEU A 211 -14.89 4.65 -4.40
CA LEU A 211 -14.93 4.79 -2.93
C LEU A 211 -16.35 4.68 -2.33
N PRO A 212 -17.39 5.32 -2.90
CA PRO A 212 -18.76 5.18 -2.40
C PRO A 212 -19.34 3.75 -2.52
N LYS A 213 -18.83 2.94 -3.46
CA LYS A 213 -19.29 1.55 -3.68
C LYS A 213 -18.68 0.56 -2.68
N LEU A 214 -17.65 0.98 -1.94
CA LEU A 214 -16.98 0.18 -0.92
C LEU A 214 -17.55 0.42 0.50
N ALA A 215 -18.42 1.42 0.65
CA ALA A 215 -19.00 1.86 1.92
C ALA A 215 -20.15 0.97 2.41
#